data_AF-A0A8T1BRU0-F1
#
_entry.id   AF-A0A8T1BRU0-F1
#
_cell.length_a   1.000
_cell.length_b   1.000
_cell.length_c   1.000
_cell.angle_alpha   90.00
_cell.angle_beta   90.00
_cell.angle_gamma   90.00
#
_symmetry.space_group_name_H-M   'P 1'
#
loop_
_entity.id
_entity.type
_entity.pdbx_description
1 polymer ?
#
loop_
_entity_poly.entity_id
_entity_poly.type
_entity_poly.pdbx_seq_one_letter_code
_entity_poly.pdbx_strand_id
1 'polypeptide(L)'
;MTHRHAFEAVNRSLRDLMDNDDEPLGGKVFVISGDFRQILPVVVRGTPAQTIDACLKSSTLWLKFQQLHLRENMRVMSAQNESTATELAEFLLQVGEERHEINPALGPDCIKIPKDMLVENPVEELSDDGEDEDIRPGAIPRGLMRMADEM
;
A
#
# COMPACT_ATOMS: atom_id res chain seq x y z
N MET A 1 -4.09 8.58 -0.48
CA MET A 1 -3.80 8.50 0.96
C MET A 1 -3.73 9.92 1.49
N THR A 2 -4.70 10.33 2.32
CA THR A 2 -5.01 11.74 2.57
C THR A 2 -5.50 11.92 4.00
N HIS A 3 -5.09 13.00 4.66
CA HIS A 3 -5.53 13.35 6.00
C HIS A 3 -7.05 13.63 6.04
N ARG A 4 -7.74 13.19 7.10
CA ARG A 4 -9.19 13.40 7.27
C ARG A 4 -9.66 14.84 7.07
N HIS A 5 -8.87 15.83 7.49
CA HIS A 5 -9.22 17.25 7.38
C HIS A 5 -9.40 17.72 5.94
N ALA A 6 -8.74 17.09 4.96
CA ALA A 6 -8.98 17.41 3.57
C ALA A 6 -10.41 17.03 3.16
N PHE A 7 -10.89 15.85 3.57
CA PHE A 7 -12.27 15.42 3.30
C PHE A 7 -13.29 16.26 4.07
N GLU A 8 -13.00 16.60 5.32
CA GLU A 8 -13.85 17.48 6.12
C GLU A 8 -13.91 18.90 5.54
N ALA A 9 -12.81 19.40 4.98
CA ALA A 9 -12.77 20.67 4.26
C ALA A 9 -13.60 20.61 2.97
N VAL A 10 -13.50 19.53 2.18
CA VAL A 10 -14.35 19.32 1.00
C VAL A 10 -15.82 19.29 1.40
N ASN A 11 -16.20 18.55 2.44
CA ASN A 11 -17.56 18.51 2.95
C ASN A 11 -18.09 19.90 3.34
N ARG A 12 -17.32 20.67 4.11
CA ARG A 12 -17.70 22.05 4.48
C ARG A 12 -17.85 22.94 3.26
N SER A 13 -16.90 22.86 2.33
CA SER A 13 -16.90 23.69 1.12
C SER A 13 -18.09 23.37 0.21
N LEU A 14 -18.46 22.10 0.09
CA LEU A 14 -19.61 21.70 -0.72
C LEU A 14 -20.94 22.09 -0.08
N ARG A 15 -21.06 22.01 1.26
CA ARG A 15 -22.25 22.50 1.97
C ARG A 15 -22.46 23.99 1.77
N ASP A 16 -21.39 24.77 1.91
CA ASP A 16 -21.39 26.22 1.71
C ASP A 16 -21.71 26.59 0.26
N LEU A 17 -21.02 25.97 -0.71
CA LEU A 17 -21.24 26.24 -2.14
C LEU A 17 -22.65 25.87 -2.61
N MET A 18 -23.24 24.82 -2.04
CA MET A 18 -24.56 24.33 -2.42
C MET A 18 -25.69 24.96 -1.62
N ASP A 19 -25.39 25.82 -0.65
CA ASP A 19 -26.35 26.36 0.33
C ASP A 19 -27.21 25.23 0.95
N ASN A 20 -26.55 24.14 1.34
CA ASN A 20 -27.19 22.94 1.86
C ASN A 20 -26.40 22.36 3.03
N ASP A 21 -26.73 22.83 4.23
CA ASP A 21 -26.09 22.45 5.48
C ASP A 21 -26.70 21.20 6.14
N ASP A 22 -27.86 20.75 5.70
CA ASP A 22 -28.51 19.59 6.31
C ASP A 22 -27.94 18.27 5.78
N GLU A 23 -27.46 18.28 4.54
CA GLU A 23 -26.91 17.10 3.86
C GLU A 23 -25.38 17.05 3.88
N PRO A 24 -24.77 15.87 4.10
CA PRO A 24 -23.33 15.67 3.86
C PRO A 24 -22.95 16.07 2.43
N LEU A 25 -21.78 16.68 2.27
CA LEU A 25 -21.20 17.07 0.99
C LEU A 25 -22.14 17.94 0.14
N GLY A 26 -23.02 18.73 0.77
CA GLY A 26 -23.99 19.58 0.08
C GLY A 26 -25.00 18.79 -0.78
N GLY A 27 -25.33 17.56 -0.37
CA GLY A 27 -26.22 16.66 -1.11
C GLY A 27 -25.60 16.04 -2.36
N LYS A 28 -24.27 16.09 -2.52
CA LYS A 28 -23.57 15.48 -3.65
C LYS A 28 -23.26 14.01 -3.40
N VAL A 29 -23.38 13.22 -4.46
CA VAL A 29 -22.86 11.85 -4.47
C VAL A 29 -21.34 11.91 -4.50
N PHE A 30 -20.71 11.24 -3.54
CA PHE A 30 -19.26 11.22 -3.41
C PHE A 30 -18.80 9.77 -3.25
N VAL A 31 -17.88 9.37 -4.11
CA VAL A 31 -17.31 8.02 -4.11
C VAL A 31 -15.84 8.12 -3.77
N ILE A 32 -15.46 7.40 -2.72
CA ILE A 32 -14.06 7.19 -2.35
C ILE A 32 -13.71 5.74 -2.62
N SER A 33 -12.54 5.52 -3.20
CA SER A 33 -11.96 4.19 -3.38
C SER A 33 -10.55 4.18 -2.82
N GLY A 34 -10.15 3.02 -2.32
CA GLY A 34 -8.84 2.83 -1.70
C GLY A 34 -8.80 1.52 -0.93
N ASP A 35 -7.61 1.17 -0.47
CA ASP A 35 -7.38 0.01 0.39
C ASP A 35 -6.74 0.47 1.70
N PHE A 36 -7.43 0.26 2.82
CA PHE A 36 -6.95 0.65 4.15
C PHE A 36 -5.85 -0.25 4.70
N ARG A 37 -5.52 -1.35 4.00
CA ARG A 37 -4.35 -2.18 4.26
C ARG A 37 -3.07 -1.63 3.62
N GLN A 38 -3.18 -0.54 2.85
CA GLN A 38 -2.03 0.23 2.40
C GLN A 38 -1.53 1.16 3.51
N ILE A 39 -0.51 1.95 3.19
CA ILE A 39 0.12 2.90 4.10
C ILE A 39 -0.88 3.85 4.78
N LEU A 40 -0.60 4.24 6.03
CA LEU A 40 -1.37 5.20 6.84
C LEU A 40 -0.92 6.65 6.60
N PRO A 41 -1.80 7.67 6.78
CA PRO A 41 -1.49 9.07 6.49
C PRO A 41 -0.18 9.52 7.14
N VAL A 42 0.72 10.13 6.36
CA VAL A 42 2.00 10.60 6.89
C VAL A 42 1.76 11.86 7.72
N VAL A 43 1.99 11.76 9.03
CA VAL A 43 2.02 12.90 9.95
C VAL A 43 3.47 13.16 10.33
N VAL A 44 4.03 14.24 9.80
CA VAL A 44 5.45 14.60 10.02
C VAL A 44 5.69 14.84 11.51
N ARG A 45 6.62 14.06 12.11
CA ARG A 45 6.91 14.06 13.56
C ARG A 45 5.69 13.75 14.42
N GLY A 46 4.69 13.07 13.86
CA GLY A 46 3.50 12.63 14.56
C GLY A 46 3.73 11.39 15.41
N THR A 47 2.96 11.26 16.47
CA THR A 47 2.84 10.01 17.23
C THR A 47 1.94 9.01 16.49
N PRO A 48 2.01 7.71 16.83
CA PRO A 48 1.08 6.72 16.27
C PRO A 48 -0.39 7.10 16.46
N ALA A 49 -0.75 7.68 17.61
CA ALA A 49 -2.11 8.15 17.88
C ALA A 49 -2.53 9.28 16.93
N GLN A 50 -1.61 10.21 16.61
CA GLN A 50 -1.87 11.28 15.64
C GLN A 50 -2.02 10.74 14.21
N THR A 51 -1.24 9.72 13.84
CA THR A 51 -1.39 9.02 12.55
C THR A 51 -2.77 8.33 12.44
N ILE A 52 -3.23 7.70 13.52
CA ILE A 52 -4.56 7.10 13.58
C ILE A 52 -5.65 8.19 13.50
N ASP A 53 -5.51 9.30 14.22
CA ASP A 53 -6.47 10.43 14.15
C ASP A 53 -6.51 11.05 12.74
N ALA A 54 -5.38 11.06 12.02
CA ALA A 54 -5.32 11.57 10.65
C ALA A 54 -6.07 10.68 9.63
N CYS A 55 -6.37 9.42 9.97
CA CYS A 55 -7.09 8.50 9.09
C CYS A 55 -8.52 8.96 8.81
N LEU A 56 -9.00 8.74 7.59
CA LEU A 56 -10.38 9.02 7.21
C LEU A 56 -11.41 8.31 8.12
N LYS A 57 -11.09 7.10 8.59
CA LYS A 57 -11.92 6.33 9.52
C LYS A 57 -12.17 7.05 10.86
N SER A 58 -11.32 8.00 11.22
CA SER A 58 -11.44 8.82 12.42
C SER A 58 -12.31 10.07 12.20
N SER A 59 -12.72 10.37 10.96
CA SER A 59 -13.64 11.46 10.66
C SER A 59 -15.08 11.09 11.01
N THR A 60 -15.86 12.07 11.47
CA THR A 60 -17.31 11.92 11.67
C THR A 60 -18.04 11.61 10.37
N LEU A 61 -17.48 11.98 9.22
CA LEU A 61 -18.02 11.66 7.90
C LEU A 61 -17.97 10.16 7.59
N TRP A 62 -17.06 9.40 8.21
CA TRP A 62 -16.92 7.97 7.95
C TRP A 62 -18.22 7.21 8.20
N LEU A 63 -18.97 7.61 9.24
CA LEU A 63 -20.26 7.03 9.62
C LEU A 63 -21.37 7.27 8.57
N LYS A 64 -21.16 8.19 7.62
CA LYS A 64 -22.11 8.51 6.56
C LYS A 64 -21.85 7.74 5.27
N PHE A 65 -20.68 7.11 5.13
CA PHE A 65 -20.34 6.34 3.94
C PHE A 65 -20.94 4.94 3.99
N GLN A 66 -21.53 4.52 2.88
CA GLN A 66 -21.82 3.11 2.63
C GLN A 66 -20.53 2.42 2.18
N GLN A 67 -20.21 1.29 2.82
CA GLN A 67 -19.01 0.52 2.51
C GLN A 67 -19.32 -0.58 1.48
N LEU A 68 -18.57 -0.57 0.38
CA LEU A 68 -18.62 -1.58 -0.67
C LEU A 68 -17.24 -2.23 -0.80
N HIS A 69 -17.22 -3.56 -0.93
CA HIS A 69 -15.97 -4.32 -0.97
C HIS A 69 -15.82 -4.99 -2.33
N LEU A 70 -14.74 -4.68 -3.04
CA LEU A 70 -14.31 -5.45 -4.21
C LEU A 70 -13.53 -6.68 -3.72
N ARG A 71 -13.95 -7.87 -4.15
CA ARG A 71 -13.37 -9.15 -3.69
C ARG A 71 -12.47 -9.82 -4.73
N GLU A 72 -12.64 -9.47 -5.99
CA GLU A 72 -11.88 -10.07 -7.08
C GLU A 72 -10.60 -9.25 -7.35
N ASN A 73 -9.45 -9.91 -7.20
CA ASN A 73 -8.16 -9.29 -7.50
C ASN A 73 -7.82 -9.49 -8.98
N MET A 74 -8.16 -8.52 -9.81
CA MET A 74 -7.91 -8.59 -11.26
C MET A 74 -6.42 -8.61 -11.62
N ARG A 75 -5.50 -8.21 -10.71
CA ARG A 75 -4.05 -8.19 -11.00
C ARG A 75 -3.45 -9.58 -11.11
N VAL A 76 -3.99 -10.55 -10.36
CA VAL A 76 -3.48 -11.93 -10.38
C VAL A 76 -3.97 -12.74 -11.59
N MET A 77 -4.84 -12.17 -12.43
CA MET A 77 -5.34 -12.84 -13.66
C MET A 77 -4.25 -13.06 -14.71
N SER A 78 -3.10 -12.38 -14.60
CA SER A 78 -1.94 -12.58 -15.47
C SER A 78 -1.05 -13.74 -15.03
N ALA A 79 -1.36 -14.39 -13.90
CA ALA A 79 -0.60 -15.54 -13.41
C ALA A 79 -0.70 -16.71 -14.39
N GLN A 80 0.33 -17.57 -14.38
CA GLN A 80 0.44 -18.70 -15.29
C GLN A 80 -0.70 -19.71 -15.16
N ASN A 81 -1.26 -19.86 -13.94
CA ASN A 81 -2.37 -20.74 -13.64
C ASN A 81 -3.15 -20.24 -12.41
N GLU A 82 -4.31 -20.85 -12.17
CA GLU A 82 -5.23 -20.49 -11.09
C GLU A 82 -4.66 -20.72 -9.68
N SER A 83 -3.83 -21.76 -9.48
CA SER A 83 -3.19 -22.04 -8.18
C SER A 83 -2.25 -20.89 -7.81
N THR A 84 -1.35 -20.53 -8.73
CA THR A 84 -0.39 -19.44 -8.52
C THR A 84 -1.10 -18.09 -8.33
N ALA A 85 -2.19 -17.84 -9.06
CA ALA A 85 -3.01 -16.63 -8.86
C ALA A 85 -3.57 -16.55 -7.44
N THR A 86 -4.08 -17.69 -6.94
CA THR A 86 -4.70 -17.81 -5.62
C THR A 86 -3.67 -17.64 -4.51
N GLU A 87 -2.53 -18.32 -4.62
CA GLU A 87 -1.43 -18.24 -3.66
C GLU A 87 -0.87 -16.81 -3.54
N LEU A 88 -0.66 -16.13 -4.67
CA LEU A 88 -0.21 -14.74 -4.67
C LEU A 88 -1.27 -13.80 -4.08
N ALA A 89 -2.55 -13.99 -4.41
CA ALA A 89 -3.62 -13.18 -3.85
C ALA A 89 -3.71 -13.33 -2.33
N GLU A 90 -3.60 -14.57 -1.83
CA GLU A 90 -3.61 -14.86 -0.40
C GLU A 90 -2.39 -14.29 0.31
N PHE A 91 -1.19 -14.43 -0.26
CA PHE A 91 0.03 -13.84 0.27
C PHE A 91 -0.09 -12.31 0.42
N LEU A 92 -0.58 -11.61 -0.62
CA LEU A 92 -0.77 -10.16 -0.58
C LEU A 92 -1.77 -9.73 0.51
N LEU A 93 -2.82 -10.53 0.75
CA LEU A 93 -3.78 -10.29 1.83
C LEU A 93 -3.16 -10.50 3.20
N GLN A 94 -2.35 -11.55 3.38
CA GLN A 94 -1.63 -11.79 4.63
C GLN A 94 -0.66 -10.66 4.94
N VAL A 95 0.06 -10.15 3.94
CA VAL A 95 0.93 -8.98 4.10
C VAL A 95 0.13 -7.75 4.55
N GLY A 96 -0.94 -7.41 3.84
CA GLY A 96 -1.74 -6.21 4.15
C GLY A 96 -2.51 -6.28 5.48
N GLU A 97 -2.71 -7.48 6.03
CA GLU A 97 -3.42 -7.70 7.29
C GLU A 97 -2.49 -8.10 8.43
N GLU A 98 -1.17 -7.94 8.23
CA GLU A 98 -0.11 -8.23 9.22
C GLU A 98 -0.16 -9.68 9.75
N ARG A 99 -0.57 -10.63 8.89
CA ARG A 99 -0.60 -12.08 9.16
C ARG A 99 0.46 -12.87 8.38
N HIS A 100 1.42 -12.18 7.78
CA HIS A 100 2.49 -12.78 7.00
C HIS A 100 3.52 -13.51 7.90
N GLU A 101 4.28 -14.43 7.31
CA GLU A 101 5.40 -15.06 8.00
C GLU A 101 6.51 -14.05 8.29
N ILE A 102 6.96 -14.04 9.54
CA ILE A 102 8.09 -13.25 10.01
C ILE A 102 9.34 -14.12 9.95
N ASN A 103 10.46 -13.56 9.51
CA ASN A 103 11.76 -14.24 9.64
C ASN A 103 12.26 -14.11 11.11
N PRO A 104 12.39 -15.22 11.86
CA PRO A 104 12.82 -15.17 13.27
C PRO A 104 14.20 -14.54 13.45
N ALA A 105 15.05 -14.58 12.43
CA ALA A 105 16.41 -14.09 12.50
C ALA A 105 16.55 -12.59 12.20
N LEU A 106 15.61 -11.99 11.47
CA LEU A 106 15.61 -10.56 11.11
C LEU A 106 14.70 -9.71 12.01
N GLY A 107 13.79 -10.35 12.75
CA GLY A 107 12.88 -9.69 13.67
C GLY A 107 11.48 -9.42 13.08
N PRO A 108 10.56 -8.88 13.89
CA PRO A 108 9.13 -8.77 13.58
C PRO A 108 8.79 -7.79 12.45
N ASP A 109 9.69 -6.86 12.15
CA ASP A 109 9.48 -5.83 11.13
C ASP A 109 9.87 -6.30 9.71
N CYS A 110 10.25 -7.58 9.57
CA CYS A 110 10.72 -8.16 8.31
C CYS A 110 9.76 -9.23 7.79
N ILE A 111 9.31 -9.03 6.56
CA ILE A 111 8.45 -9.97 5.83
C ILE A 111 9.32 -11.01 5.14
N LYS A 112 8.97 -12.29 5.28
CA LYS A 112 9.58 -13.36 4.50
C LYS A 112 8.92 -13.43 3.11
N ILE A 113 9.72 -13.23 2.07
CA ILE A 113 9.27 -13.37 0.68
C ILE A 113 9.40 -14.83 0.23
N PRO A 114 8.35 -15.45 -0.33
CA PRO A 114 8.41 -16.80 -0.90
C PRO A 114 9.48 -16.92 -2.00
N LYS A 115 10.20 -18.05 -2.06
CA LYS A 115 11.34 -18.24 -2.97
C LYS A 115 10.94 -18.17 -4.45
N ASP A 116 9.75 -18.67 -4.75
CA ASP A 116 9.12 -18.64 -6.07
C ASP A 116 8.72 -17.23 -6.54
N MET A 117 8.65 -16.25 -5.63
CA MET A 117 8.47 -14.84 -5.96
C MET A 117 9.79 -14.09 -6.19
N LEU A 118 10.95 -14.75 -5.99
CA LEU A 118 12.25 -14.15 -6.21
C LEU A 118 12.65 -14.28 -7.69
N VAL A 119 13.12 -13.19 -8.26
CA VAL A 119 13.78 -13.21 -9.56
C VAL A 119 15.27 -13.40 -9.33
N GLU A 120 15.85 -14.44 -9.92
CA GLU A 120 17.29 -14.67 -9.84
C GLU A 120 18.04 -13.48 -10.44
N ASN A 121 18.97 -12.93 -9.67
CA ASN A 121 19.82 -11.86 -10.15
C ASN A 121 20.91 -12.47 -11.06
N PRO A 122 20.89 -12.21 -12.38
CA PRO A 122 21.97 -12.66 -13.24
C PRO A 122 23.27 -12.04 -12.74
N VAL A 123 24.26 -12.88 -12.48
CA VAL A 123 25.61 -12.42 -12.15
C VAL A 123 26.18 -11.84 -13.44
N GLU A 124 25.93 -10.56 -13.72
CA GLU A 124 26.78 -9.85 -14.66
C GLU A 124 28.17 -9.85 -14.03
N GLU A 125 29.11 -10.55 -14.69
CA GLU A 125 30.52 -10.44 -14.37
C GLU A 125 30.84 -8.94 -14.32
N LEU A 126 31.42 -8.50 -13.20
CA LEU A 126 31.87 -7.13 -13.00
C LEU A 126 32.96 -6.80 -14.03
N SER A 127 32.58 -6.48 -15.26
CA SER A 127 33.44 -5.81 -16.22
C SER A 127 33.52 -4.34 -15.83
N ASP A 128 34.72 -3.88 -15.52
CA ASP A 128 35.09 -2.56 -14.98
C ASP A 128 34.84 -1.38 -15.94
N ASP A 129 34.18 -1.60 -17.08
CA ASP A 129 34.17 -0.65 -18.19
C ASP A 129 32.74 -0.37 -18.66
N GLY A 130 32.09 0.65 -18.08
CA GLY A 130 30.78 1.11 -18.53
C GLY A 130 30.13 2.12 -17.59
N GLU A 131 30.25 3.40 -17.93
CA GLU A 131 29.53 4.51 -17.32
C GLU A 131 28.02 4.44 -17.66
N ASP A 132 27.18 4.69 -16.66
CA ASP A 132 25.77 5.10 -16.78
C ASP A 132 24.88 4.36 -17.80
N GLU A 133 24.71 3.04 -17.66
CA GLU A 133 23.53 2.38 -18.23
C GLU A 133 22.34 2.50 -17.28
N ASP A 134 21.21 3.00 -17.81
CA ASP A 134 19.93 3.15 -17.13
C ASP A 134 19.59 1.95 -16.24
N ILE A 135 19.13 2.21 -15.02
CA ILE A 135 18.70 1.17 -14.07
C ILE A 135 17.57 0.36 -14.72
N ARG A 136 17.92 -0.82 -15.26
CA ARG A 136 16.97 -1.76 -15.84
C ARG A 136 16.08 -2.33 -14.72
N PRO A 137 14.79 -2.62 -14.97
CA PRO A 137 13.96 -3.31 -13.99
C PRO A 137 14.63 -4.63 -13.54
N GLY A 138 15.03 -4.70 -12.27
CA GLY A 138 15.79 -5.83 -11.70
C GLY A 138 17.26 -5.56 -11.38
N ALA A 139 17.83 -4.43 -11.80
CA ALA A 139 19.22 -4.06 -11.49
C ALA A 139 19.37 -3.57 -10.04
N ILE A 140 20.37 -4.09 -9.33
CA ILE A 140 20.72 -3.65 -7.97
C ILE A 140 21.60 -2.38 -8.07
N PRO A 141 21.23 -1.27 -7.40
CA PRO A 141 22.10 -0.10 -7.31
C PRO A 141 23.45 -0.47 -6.70
N ARG A 142 24.55 -0.05 -7.33
CA ARG A 142 25.92 -0.31 -6.85
C ARG A 142 26.05 0.10 -5.37
N GLY A 143 26.43 -0.83 -4.51
CA GLY A 143 26.62 -0.61 -3.06
C GLY A 143 25.65 -1.37 -2.15
N LEU A 144 24.55 -1.94 -2.67
CA LEU A 144 23.76 -2.92 -1.92
C LEU A 144 24.36 -4.33 -2.11
N MET A 145 25.39 -4.64 -1.33
CA MET A 145 25.89 -6.02 -1.23
C MET A 145 24.79 -6.92 -0.64
N ARG A 146 24.66 -8.10 -1.24
CA ARG A 146 23.65 -9.13 -0.93
C ARG A 146 23.71 -9.54 0.55
N MET A 147 22.75 -9.10 1.36
CA MET A 147 22.51 -9.65 2.69
C MET A 147 21.84 -11.04 2.68
N ALA A 148 21.62 -11.62 1.50
CA ALA A 148 20.91 -12.88 1.33
C ALA A 148 21.82 -14.11 1.22
N ASP A 149 23.14 -13.94 1.01
CA ASP A 149 24.06 -15.08 0.76
C ASP A 149 24.82 -15.53 2.04
N GLU A 150 24.56 -14.93 3.21
CA GLU A 150 25.18 -15.32 4.50
C GLU A 150 24.19 -15.92 5.54
N MET A 151 22.97 -16.33 5.15
CA MET A 151 22.01 -16.99 6.08
C MET A 151 21.35 -18.24 5.52
#